data_AF-A0AAW5MZ88-F1
#
_entry.id   AF-A0AAW5MZ88-F1
#
_cell.length_a   1.000
_cell.length_b   1.000
_cell.length_c   1.000
_cell.angle_alpha   90.00
_cell.angle_beta   90.00
_cell.angle_gamma   90.00
#
_symmetry.space_group_name_H-M   'P 1'
#
loop_
_entity.id
_entity.type
_entity.pdbx_description
1 polymer ?
#
loop_
_entity_poly.entity_id
_entity_poly.type
_entity_poly.pdbx_seq_one_letter_code
_entity_poly.pdbx_strand_id
1 'polypeptide(L)'
;SAPGGGSAEWRLHMGYDPHTCQFTDFELTDSRDAERLDRFAQTADEIRIADRGFGSRPECIRSLAFGEADYIVRVHWRGLRWLTAEGMRFDMMGFLRGLDCGKNGETTVMIGNSGNKKAGAPFPARLIAVSLPPEKA
;
A
#
# COMPACT_ATOMS: atom_id res chain seq x y z
N SER A 1 32.00 -0.44 0.08
CA SER A 1 31.67 0.15 -1.23
C SER A 1 31.69 1.65 -1.08
N ALA A 2 32.44 2.39 -1.91
CA ALA A 2 32.45 3.85 -1.90
C ALA A 2 31.50 4.41 -2.97
N PRO A 3 30.84 5.56 -2.76
CA PRO A 3 30.04 6.20 -3.81
C PRO A 3 30.94 6.54 -5.01
N GLY A 4 30.56 6.11 -6.23
CA GLY A 4 31.24 6.50 -7.48
C GLY A 4 32.17 5.46 -8.15
N GLY A 5 32.32 4.25 -7.61
CA GLY A 5 33.00 3.16 -8.33
C GLY A 5 32.08 2.54 -9.39
N GLY A 6 32.53 2.48 -10.66
CA GLY A 6 31.74 2.25 -11.89
C GLY A 6 30.92 0.96 -12.06
N SER A 7 30.62 0.23 -10.98
CA SER A 7 29.71 -0.92 -10.96
C SER A 7 28.73 -0.93 -9.78
N ALA A 8 28.82 0.06 -8.87
CA ALA A 8 27.91 0.16 -7.74
C ALA A 8 26.75 1.12 -8.09
N GLU A 9 25.61 0.54 -8.44
CA GLU A 9 24.33 1.26 -8.48
C GLU A 9 23.89 1.56 -7.05
N TRP A 10 23.82 2.85 -6.73
CA TRP A 10 23.36 3.34 -5.43
C TRP A 10 21.91 3.83 -5.55
N ARG A 11 21.13 3.67 -4.48
CA ARG A 11 19.77 4.18 -4.36
C ARG A 11 19.66 5.04 -3.12
N LEU A 12 19.18 6.27 -3.30
CA LEU A 12 18.82 7.16 -2.21
C LEU A 12 17.32 7.01 -1.96
N HIS A 13 16.97 6.57 -0.75
CA HIS A 13 15.59 6.51 -0.25
C HIS A 13 15.35 7.74 0.62
N MET A 14 14.18 8.35 0.46
CA MET A 14 13.84 9.60 1.16
C MET A 14 12.43 9.51 1.73
N GLY A 15 12.28 9.89 2.99
CA GLY A 15 10.97 10.18 3.59
C GLY A 15 10.56 11.60 3.21
N TYR A 16 9.32 11.79 2.77
CA TYR A 16 8.79 13.12 2.43
C TYR A 16 7.49 13.37 3.19
N ASP A 17 7.47 14.46 3.96
CA ASP A 17 6.28 14.94 4.64
C ASP A 17 5.57 16.03 3.79
N PRO A 18 4.39 15.73 3.24
CA PRO A 18 3.64 16.70 2.46
C PRO A 18 3.04 17.84 3.30
N HIS A 19 2.88 17.68 4.62
CA HIS A 19 2.34 18.73 5.49
C HIS A 19 3.33 19.88 5.65
N THR A 20 4.60 19.56 5.94
CA THR A 20 5.68 20.54 6.08
C THR A 20 6.42 20.83 4.78
N CYS A 21 6.18 20.04 3.72
CA CYS A 21 6.91 20.08 2.45
C CYS A 21 8.42 19.85 2.62
N GLN A 22 8.80 18.91 3.48
CA GLN A 22 10.19 18.64 3.83
C GLN A 22 10.53 17.16 3.69
N PHE A 23 11.82 16.87 3.47
CA PHE A 23 12.35 15.53 3.61
C PHE A 23 12.67 15.26 5.09
N THR A 24 12.24 14.11 5.59
CA THR A 24 12.38 13.73 7.01
C THR A 24 13.56 12.80 7.24
N ASP A 25 13.80 11.90 6.29
CA ASP A 25 14.76 10.81 6.41
C ASP A 25 15.50 10.59 5.10
N PHE A 26 16.74 10.11 5.22
CA PHE A 26 17.59 9.77 4.08
C PHE A 26 18.32 8.47 4.38
N GLU A 27 18.26 7.53 3.44
CA GLU A 27 19.04 6.30 3.51
C GLU A 27 19.66 5.99 2.14
N LEU A 28 20.97 5.75 2.11
CA LEU A 28 21.69 5.36 0.90
C LEU A 28 21.96 3.86 0.94
N THR A 29 21.41 3.13 -0.02
CA THR A 29 21.62 1.68 -0.18
C THR A 29 22.28 1.35 -1.52
N ASP A 30 22.71 0.10 -1.69
CA ASP A 30 23.03 -0.44 -3.00
C ASP A 30 21.75 -0.84 -3.78
N SER A 31 21.92 -1.43 -4.96
CA SER A 31 20.81 -1.86 -5.83
C SER A 31 20.09 -3.13 -5.39
N ARG A 32 20.56 -3.83 -4.35
CA ARG A 32 19.90 -5.04 -3.82
C ARG A 32 18.69 -4.70 -2.97
N ASP A 33 18.71 -3.50 -2.38
CA ASP A 33 17.64 -3.01 -1.53
C ASP A 33 16.54 -2.33 -2.35
N ALA A 34 15.35 -2.88 -2.24
CA ALA A 34 14.15 -2.28 -2.81
C ALA A 34 13.63 -1.15 -1.91
N GLU A 35 12.87 -0.25 -2.54
CA GLU A 35 12.03 0.72 -1.83
C GLU A 35 10.93 -0.01 -1.06
N ARG A 36 10.71 0.39 0.20
CA ARG A 36 9.71 -0.19 1.11
C ARG A 36 9.10 0.91 1.97
N LEU A 37 7.81 0.80 2.29
CA LEU A 37 7.10 1.77 3.11
C LEU A 37 7.43 1.68 4.60
N ASP A 38 7.93 0.53 5.04
CA ASP A 38 8.39 0.27 6.41
C ASP A 38 9.90 0.50 6.60
N ARG A 39 10.55 1.16 5.62
CA ARG A 39 11.99 1.45 5.68
C ARG A 39 12.33 2.44 6.79
N PHE A 40 11.50 3.47 6.96
CA PHE A 40 11.62 4.43 8.04
C PHE A 40 10.65 4.07 9.17
N ALA A 41 11.03 4.38 10.40
CA ALA A 41 10.21 4.08 11.58
C ALA A 41 8.84 4.74 11.44
N GLN A 42 7.79 3.98 11.76
CA GLN A 42 6.44 4.50 11.82
C GLN A 42 6.21 5.25 13.13
N THR A 43 5.37 6.28 13.09
CA THR A 43 4.92 7.01 14.29
C THR A 43 3.40 6.97 14.39
N ALA A 44 2.85 6.97 15.60
CA ALA A 44 1.41 6.83 15.80
C ALA A 44 0.57 8.03 15.29
N ASP A 45 1.19 9.20 15.09
CA ASP A 45 0.51 10.44 14.70
C ASP A 45 0.70 10.78 13.20
N GLU A 46 1.00 9.80 12.35
CA GLU A 46 1.22 10.02 10.92
C GLU A 46 0.30 9.16 10.03
N ILE A 47 0.14 9.61 8.77
CA ILE A 47 -0.56 8.85 7.73
C ILE A 47 0.42 8.52 6.61
N ARG A 48 0.65 7.23 6.37
CA ARG A 48 1.47 6.74 5.25
C ARG A 48 0.66 6.69 3.97
N ILE A 49 1.06 7.47 2.97
CA ILE A 49 0.40 7.52 1.67
C ILE A 49 1.26 6.79 0.64
N ALA A 50 0.67 5.83 -0.08
CA ALA A 50 1.38 5.11 -1.13
C ALA A 50 0.54 4.86 -2.37
N ASP A 51 1.22 4.70 -3.50
CA ASP A 51 0.58 4.47 -4.78
C ASP A 51 0.35 2.98 -5.09
N ARG A 52 -0.10 2.74 -6.33
CA ARG A 52 -0.46 1.42 -6.85
C ARG A 52 0.72 0.45 -6.93
N GLY A 53 1.95 0.92 -7.06
CA GLY A 53 3.14 0.07 -7.07
C GLY A 53 3.25 -0.69 -5.76
N PHE A 54 3.09 0.01 -4.64
CA PHE A 54 3.04 -0.59 -3.30
C PHE A 54 1.75 -1.37 -3.04
N GLY A 55 0.62 -0.89 -3.57
CA GLY A 55 -0.68 -1.55 -3.44
C GLY A 55 -0.80 -2.92 -4.14
N SER A 56 0.21 -3.34 -4.90
CA SER A 56 0.28 -4.68 -5.50
C SER A 56 0.97 -5.73 -4.61
N ARG A 57 1.56 -5.30 -3.50
CA ARG A 57 2.38 -6.11 -2.61
C ARG A 57 1.68 -6.30 -1.25
N PRO A 58 1.03 -7.44 -0.98
CA PRO A 58 0.31 -7.65 0.27
C PRO A 58 1.22 -7.52 1.50
N GLU A 59 2.50 -7.87 1.39
CA GLU A 59 3.50 -7.72 2.44
C GLU A 59 3.75 -6.26 2.84
N CYS A 60 3.74 -5.32 1.88
CA CYS A 60 3.92 -3.90 2.15
C CYS A 60 2.70 -3.32 2.90
N ILE A 61 1.49 -3.72 2.49
CA ILE A 61 0.28 -3.28 3.19
C ILE A 61 0.21 -3.93 4.58
N ARG A 62 0.67 -5.18 4.70
CA ARG A 62 0.70 -5.89 5.98
C ARG A 62 1.59 -5.20 7.00
N SER A 63 2.77 -4.74 6.62
CA SER A 63 3.66 -4.05 7.57
C SER A 63 3.10 -2.70 8.05
N LEU A 64 2.26 -2.05 7.24
CA LEU A 64 1.50 -0.88 7.68
C LEU A 64 0.32 -1.26 8.57
N ALA A 65 -0.45 -2.28 8.20
CA ALA A 65 -1.63 -2.72 8.95
C ALA A 65 -1.32 -3.24 10.37
N PHE A 66 -0.10 -3.70 10.61
CA PHE A 66 0.40 -4.09 11.93
C PHE A 66 1.37 -3.06 12.53
N GLY A 67 1.57 -1.93 11.86
CA GLY A 67 2.38 -0.82 12.36
C GLY A 67 1.56 0.12 13.25
N GLU A 68 2.20 1.21 13.66
CA GLU A 68 1.57 2.23 14.52
C GLU A 68 0.89 3.34 13.71
N ALA A 69 1.29 3.55 12.45
CA ALA A 69 0.78 4.61 11.61
C ALA A 69 -0.53 4.24 10.90
N ASP A 70 -1.37 5.23 10.66
CA ASP A 70 -2.48 5.11 9.72
C ASP A 70 -1.94 5.06 8.28
N TYR A 71 -2.73 4.52 7.35
CA TYR A 71 -2.30 4.41 5.95
C TYR A 71 -3.41 4.60 4.92
N ILE A 72 -3.02 5.14 3.76
CA ILE A 72 -3.82 5.22 2.55
C ILE A 72 -2.98 4.70 1.39
N VAL A 73 -3.29 3.49 0.92
CA VAL A 73 -2.58 2.87 -0.19
C VAL A 73 -3.54 2.72 -1.38
N ARG A 74 -3.18 3.32 -2.51
CA ARG A 74 -3.92 3.10 -3.76
C ARG A 74 -3.67 1.68 -4.23
N VAL A 75 -4.73 0.93 -4.53
CA VAL A 75 -4.65 -0.47 -4.98
C VAL A 75 -5.25 -0.65 -6.37
N HIS A 76 -4.82 -1.70 -7.07
CA HIS A 76 -5.58 -2.18 -8.23
C HIS A 76 -6.64 -3.19 -7.77
N TRP A 77 -7.84 -3.12 -8.33
CA TRP A 77 -8.93 -4.02 -7.95
C TRP A 77 -8.61 -5.52 -8.20
N ARG A 78 -7.68 -5.85 -9.11
CA ARG A 78 -7.17 -7.23 -9.31
C ARG A 78 -5.80 -7.49 -8.67
N GLY A 79 -5.22 -6.50 -8.01
CA GLY A 79 -3.83 -6.54 -7.54
C GLY A 79 -3.63 -7.42 -6.31
N LEU A 80 -4.69 -7.67 -5.54
CA LEU A 80 -4.65 -8.41 -4.29
C LEU A 80 -5.70 -9.52 -4.27
N ARG A 81 -5.52 -10.47 -3.35
CA ARG A 81 -6.52 -11.50 -3.08
C ARG A 81 -7.49 -10.97 -2.03
N TRP A 82 -8.62 -10.45 -2.48
CA TRP A 82 -9.68 -9.94 -1.63
C TRP A 82 -10.53 -11.06 -1.05
N LEU A 83 -10.68 -11.07 0.27
CA LEU A 83 -11.45 -12.07 0.99
C LEU A 83 -12.50 -11.40 1.89
N THR A 84 -13.58 -12.11 2.17
CA THR A 84 -14.54 -11.75 3.23
C THR A 84 -13.95 -12.08 4.60
N ALA A 85 -14.62 -11.67 5.69
CA ALA A 85 -14.21 -12.02 7.05
C ALA A 85 -14.18 -13.54 7.27
N GLU A 86 -15.02 -14.28 6.56
CA GLU A 86 -15.12 -15.75 6.56
C GLU A 86 -14.05 -16.42 5.66
N GLY A 87 -13.19 -15.64 5.00
CA GLY A 87 -12.13 -16.15 4.12
C GLY A 87 -12.58 -16.55 2.72
N MET A 88 -13.83 -16.25 2.33
CA MET A 88 -14.35 -16.47 0.98
C MET A 88 -13.88 -15.37 0.04
N ARG A 89 -13.91 -15.59 -1.29
CA ARG A 89 -13.58 -14.51 -2.24
C ARG A 89 -14.58 -13.35 -2.12
N PHE A 90 -14.06 -12.14 -1.95
CA PHE A 90 -14.89 -10.93 -1.93
C PHE A 90 -15.33 -10.54 -3.35
N ASP A 91 -16.63 -10.32 -3.55
CA ASP A 91 -17.18 -9.86 -4.84
C ASP A 91 -16.96 -8.35 -5.02
N MET A 92 -15.77 -8.00 -5.47
CA MET A 92 -15.38 -6.61 -5.76
C MET A 92 -16.33 -5.94 -6.77
N MET A 93 -16.75 -6.66 -7.81
CA MET A 93 -17.57 -6.06 -8.86
C MET A 93 -19.02 -5.89 -8.40
N GLY A 94 -19.55 -6.83 -7.61
CA GLY A 94 -20.83 -6.66 -6.93
C GLY A 94 -20.83 -5.46 -6.00
N PHE A 95 -19.78 -5.31 -5.17
CA PHE A 95 -19.60 -4.15 -4.30
C PHE A 95 -19.57 -2.84 -5.11
N LEU A 96 -18.73 -2.73 -6.13
CA LEU A 96 -18.59 -1.50 -6.92
C LEU A 96 -19.87 -1.15 -7.69
N ARG A 97 -20.59 -2.14 -8.24
CA ARG A 97 -21.88 -1.91 -8.92
C ARG A 97 -23.01 -1.52 -7.96
N GLY A 98 -22.90 -1.93 -6.69
CA GLY A 98 -23.85 -1.56 -5.65
C GLY A 98 -23.71 -0.12 -5.15
N LEU A 99 -22.64 0.59 -5.55
CA LEU A 99 -22.47 2.00 -5.21
C LEU A 99 -23.27 2.87 -6.17
N ASP A 100 -24.07 3.79 -5.63
CA ASP A 100 -24.74 4.80 -6.44
C ASP A 100 -23.70 5.66 -7.18
N CYS A 101 -24.03 6.09 -8.40
CA CYS A 101 -23.17 6.97 -9.18
C CYS A 101 -22.78 8.22 -8.39
N GLY A 102 -21.48 8.49 -8.27
CA GLY A 102 -20.95 9.63 -7.53
C GLY A 102 -20.88 9.44 -6.01
N LYS A 103 -21.29 8.28 -5.48
CA LYS A 103 -21.08 7.93 -4.06
C LYS A 103 -19.79 7.16 -3.86
N ASN A 104 -19.26 7.30 -2.65
CA ASN A 104 -18.13 6.52 -2.16
C ASN A 104 -18.66 5.30 -1.41
N GLY A 105 -17.97 4.18 -1.56
CA GLY A 105 -18.22 2.95 -0.82
C GLY A 105 -17.12 2.69 0.19
N GLU A 106 -17.49 2.17 1.35
CA GLU A 106 -16.55 1.68 2.35
C GLU A 106 -16.99 0.29 2.80
N THR A 107 -16.02 -0.62 2.96
CA THR A 107 -16.26 -1.94 3.54
C THR A 107 -14.99 -2.49 4.15
N THR A 108 -15.13 -3.37 5.15
CA THR A 108 -14.01 -4.16 5.66
C THR A 108 -13.80 -5.37 4.77
N VAL A 109 -12.55 -5.63 4.40
CA VAL A 109 -12.13 -6.82 3.65
C VAL A 109 -10.93 -7.47 4.33
N MET A 110 -10.70 -8.73 4.02
CA MET A 110 -9.47 -9.43 4.40
C MET A 110 -8.53 -9.44 3.20
N ILE A 111 -7.30 -8.96 3.36
CA ILE A 111 -6.26 -9.05 2.34
C ILE A 111 -5.54 -10.38 2.52
N GLY A 112 -5.72 -11.27 1.55
CA GLY A 112 -5.01 -12.54 1.46
C GLY A 112 -3.77 -12.45 0.59
N ASN A 113 -2.95 -13.49 0.65
CA ASN A 113 -1.76 -13.58 -0.19
C ASN A 113 -2.07 -14.08 -1.61
N SER A 114 -1.36 -13.50 -2.56
CA SER A 114 -1.29 -13.94 -3.94
C SER A 114 -0.20 -15.02 -4.07
N GLY A 115 -0.58 -16.28 -4.30
CA GLY A 115 0.34 -17.37 -4.62
C GLY A 115 0.72 -18.34 -3.49
N ASN A 116 1.58 -19.30 -3.84
CA ASN A 116 1.92 -20.51 -3.06
C ASN A 116 3.08 -20.32 -2.06
N LYS A 117 3.49 -19.07 -1.78
CA LYS A 117 4.58 -18.78 -0.84
C LYS A 117 4.02 -18.57 0.56
N LYS A 118 4.75 -19.12 1.56
CA LYS A 118 4.55 -18.91 3.00
C LYS A 118 4.49 -17.41 3.31
N ALA A 119 3.31 -16.83 3.25
CA ALA A 119 3.05 -15.46 3.63
C ALA A 119 1.90 -15.50 4.64
N GLY A 120 1.96 -14.62 5.64
CA GLY A 120 1.18 -14.68 6.88
C GLY A 120 -0.33 -14.77 6.69
N ALA A 121 -1.04 -15.07 7.77
CA ALA A 121 -2.50 -15.15 7.76
C ALA A 121 -3.14 -13.90 7.12
N PRO A 122 -4.27 -14.05 6.42
CA PRO A 122 -5.04 -12.91 5.93
C PRO A 122 -5.27 -11.89 7.04
N PHE A 123 -5.20 -10.61 6.71
CA PHE A 123 -5.33 -9.53 7.68
C PHE A 123 -6.44 -8.57 7.26
N PRO A 124 -7.15 -7.95 8.22
CA PRO A 124 -8.22 -7.01 7.90
C PRO A 124 -7.65 -5.71 7.34
N ALA A 125 -8.39 -5.11 6.42
CA ALA A 125 -8.14 -3.77 5.91
C ALA A 125 -9.47 -3.09 5.55
N ARG A 126 -9.48 -1.75 5.64
CA ARG A 126 -10.59 -0.94 5.17
C ARG A 126 -10.43 -0.67 3.67
N LEU A 127 -11.41 -1.09 2.87
CA LEU A 127 -11.48 -0.79 1.45
C LEU A 127 -12.38 0.43 1.24
N ILE A 128 -11.82 1.47 0.63
CA ILE A 128 -12.53 2.69 0.24
C ILE A 128 -12.55 2.76 -1.28
N ALA A 129 -13.75 2.79 -1.86
CA ALA A 129 -13.96 2.98 -3.29
C ALA A 129 -14.53 4.38 -3.52
N VAL A 130 -13.88 5.16 -4.38
CA VAL A 130 -14.31 6.52 -4.73
C VAL A 130 -14.69 6.53 -6.21
N SER A 131 -15.88 7.05 -6.50
CA SER A 131 -16.33 7.23 -7.89
C SER A 131 -15.42 8.22 -8.62
N LEU A 132 -15.07 7.91 -9.87
CA LEU A 132 -14.37 8.88 -10.70
C LEU A 132 -15.30 10.08 -10.97
N PRO A 133 -14.76 11.31 -11.02
CA PRO A 133 -15.53 12.46 -11.47
C PRO A 133 -16.12 12.21 -12.86
N PRO A 134 -17.30 12.78 -13.19
CA PRO A 134 -17.95 12.56 -14.49
C PRO A 134 -17.05 12.87 -15.69
N GLU A 135 -16.13 13.82 -15.55
CA GLU A 135 -15.16 14.22 -16.58
C GLU A 135 -14.08 13.18 -16.87
N LYS A 136 -13.92 12.18 -15.99
CA LYS A 136 -12.91 11.11 -16.07
C LYS A 136 -13.53 9.71 -16.11
N ALA A 137 -14.86 9.60 -16.17
CA ALA A 137 -15.61 8.34 -16.18
C ALA A 137 -15.63 7.70 -17.57
#